data_AF-A0AB35UTU6-F1
#
_entry.id   AF-A0AB35UTU6-F1
#
_cell.length_a   1.000
_cell.length_b   1.000
_cell.length_c   1.000
_cell.angle_alpha   90.00
_cell.angle_beta   90.00
_cell.angle_gamma   90.00
#
_symmetry.space_group_name_H-M   'P 1'
#
loop_
_entity.id
_entity.type
_entity.pdbx_description
1 polymer ?
#
loop_
_entity_poly.entity_id
_entity_poly.type
_entity_poly.pdbx_seq_one_letter_code
_entity_poly.pdbx_strand_id
1 'polypeptide(L)'
;MKCLSYSNRFYYKELSEEDANCIKKDLILYNSMLHTAYKKLYLTCFHGVKDAVSLQKQLKTRYGTNDYFPLSAIHEARALLKSNIETNQRLKKACTKRIERINEKIRKENKSLQNWQKHKEQLIQKSREHETSEADYLYEVQIVNPNIKQLKHRIRSLTFKLNRETDKLNHLNLGVRAACFGSRKNLHNNPEAYRYERRKRMLITGRRQGKYSNNLFKYHLESGIMVYRGTEKEVHLPIQFYHHADKLERAVRLPHNT
;
A
#
# COMPACT_ATOMS: atom_id res chain seq x y z
N MET A 1 -18.86 -10.79 -7.97
CA MET A 1 -19.40 -11.59 -6.84
C MET A 1 -19.09 -10.86 -5.54
N LYS A 2 -20.10 -10.51 -4.74
CA LYS A 2 -19.88 -10.09 -3.34
C LYS A 2 -19.32 -11.31 -2.60
N CYS A 3 -18.18 -11.16 -1.93
CA CYS A 3 -17.62 -12.23 -1.10
C CYS A 3 -18.56 -12.43 0.08
N LEU A 4 -19.27 -13.55 0.14
CA LEU A 4 -20.04 -13.93 1.33
C LEU A 4 -19.03 -14.26 2.43
N SER A 5 -18.80 -13.33 3.35
CA SER A 5 -17.89 -13.53 4.47
C SER A 5 -18.69 -13.86 5.73
N TYR A 6 -18.57 -15.09 6.21
CA TYR A 6 -19.01 -15.49 7.54
C TYR A 6 -17.78 -15.90 8.34
N SER A 7 -17.75 -15.55 9.62
CA SER A 7 -16.59 -15.82 10.48
C SER A 7 -17.06 -16.37 11.81
N ASN A 8 -16.70 -17.62 12.09
CA ASN A 8 -16.58 -18.04 13.47
C ASN A 8 -15.38 -17.32 14.06
N ARG A 9 -15.60 -16.66 15.20
CA ARG A 9 -14.55 -15.98 15.94
C ARG A 9 -14.30 -16.79 17.19
N PHE A 10 -13.08 -17.31 17.29
CA PHE A 10 -12.59 -17.95 18.50
C PHE A 10 -11.71 -16.95 19.22
N TYR A 11 -11.99 -16.72 20.49
CA TYR A 11 -11.15 -15.88 21.32
C TYR A 11 -10.15 -16.74 22.09
N TYR A 12 -8.93 -16.24 22.31
CA TYR A 12 -7.91 -17.00 23.03
C TYR A 12 -8.33 -17.45 24.43
N LYS A 13 -9.23 -16.70 25.08
CA LYS A 13 -9.80 -17.04 26.40
C LYS A 13 -10.76 -18.24 26.37
N GLU A 14 -11.24 -18.62 25.20
CA GLU A 14 -12.16 -19.76 24.99
C GLU A 14 -11.40 -21.04 24.62
N LEU A 15 -10.11 -20.92 24.34
CA LEU A 15 -9.24 -22.04 24.01
C LEU A 15 -8.51 -22.52 25.26
N SER A 16 -8.05 -23.78 25.24
CA SER A 16 -7.09 -24.23 26.24
C SER A 16 -5.82 -23.37 26.19
N GLU A 17 -5.16 -23.19 27.32
CA GLU A 17 -3.93 -22.39 27.39
C GLU A 17 -2.86 -22.91 26.42
N GLU A 18 -2.76 -24.24 26.29
CA GLU A 18 -1.87 -24.90 25.35
C GLU A 18 -2.20 -24.58 23.89
N ASP A 19 -3.48 -24.64 23.49
CA ASP A 19 -3.91 -24.34 22.11
C ASP A 19 -3.67 -22.87 21.77
N ALA A 20 -4.02 -21.99 22.70
CA ALA A 20 -3.78 -20.56 22.54
C ALA A 20 -2.29 -20.25 22.38
N ASN A 21 -1.43 -20.90 23.17
CA ASN A 21 0.02 -20.73 23.08
C ASN A 21 0.60 -21.32 21.79
N CYS A 22 0.13 -22.49 21.34
CA CYS A 22 0.50 -23.07 20.04
C CYS A 22 0.20 -22.09 18.89
N ILE A 23 -1.02 -21.56 18.82
CA ILE A 23 -1.43 -20.61 17.78
C ILE A 23 -0.60 -19.32 17.85
N LYS A 24 -0.30 -18.80 19.04
CA LYS A 24 0.55 -17.60 19.21
C LYS A 24 1.97 -17.83 18.69
N LYS A 25 2.57 -18.99 18.98
CA LYS A 25 3.91 -19.34 18.46
C LYS A 25 3.89 -19.44 16.93
N ASP A 26 2.89 -20.13 16.37
CA ASP A 26 2.70 -20.28 14.93
C ASP A 26 2.52 -18.93 14.23
N LEU A 27 1.82 -17.98 14.87
CA LEU A 27 1.64 -16.61 14.38
C LEU A 27 2.99 -15.87 14.25
N ILE A 28 3.87 -16.00 15.24
CA ILE A 28 5.20 -15.38 15.24
C ILE A 28 6.07 -16.01 14.15
N LEU A 29 6.02 -17.33 14.03
CA LEU A 29 6.77 -18.10 13.04
C LEU A 29 6.33 -17.73 11.61
N TYR A 30 5.01 -17.72 11.36
CA TYR A 30 4.41 -17.32 10.09
C TYR A 30 4.86 -15.93 9.66
N ASN A 31 4.77 -14.94 10.56
CA ASN A 31 5.16 -13.57 10.24
C ASN A 31 6.67 -13.47 9.95
N SER A 32 7.49 -14.27 10.63
CA SER A 32 8.93 -14.34 10.34
C SER A 32 9.19 -14.88 8.93
N MET A 33 8.47 -15.93 8.51
CA MET A 33 8.52 -16.44 7.14
C MET A 33 8.01 -15.42 6.12
N LEU A 34 6.88 -14.76 6.40
CA LEU A 34 6.28 -13.74 5.53
C LEU A 34 7.26 -12.60 5.26
N HIS A 35 7.91 -12.07 6.30
CA HIS A 35 8.89 -10.99 6.15
C HIS A 35 10.10 -11.43 5.32
N THR A 36 10.60 -12.63 5.55
CA THR A 36 11.73 -13.19 4.78
C THR A 36 11.35 -13.42 3.33
N ALA A 37 10.17 -14.01 3.08
CA ALA A 37 9.63 -14.25 1.75
C ALA A 37 9.46 -12.93 0.99
N TYR A 38 8.85 -11.93 1.62
CA TYR A 38 8.66 -10.61 1.03
C TYR A 38 10.00 -9.96 0.67
N LYS A 39 10.98 -9.96 1.58
CA LYS A 39 12.31 -9.41 1.33
C LYS A 39 12.97 -10.08 0.12
N LYS A 40 12.94 -11.41 0.05
CA LYS A 40 13.52 -12.15 -1.08
C LYS A 40 12.81 -11.84 -2.40
N LEU A 41 11.47 -11.89 -2.42
CA LEU A 41 10.68 -11.55 -3.61
C LEU A 41 10.94 -10.12 -4.08
N TYR A 42 11.06 -9.17 -3.16
CA TYR A 42 11.40 -7.78 -3.47
C TYR A 42 12.78 -7.66 -4.13
N LEU A 43 13.80 -8.32 -3.56
CA LEU A 43 15.16 -8.34 -4.12
C LEU A 43 15.19 -8.97 -5.51
N THR A 44 14.45 -10.06 -5.72
CA THR A 44 14.35 -10.70 -7.03
C THR A 44 13.65 -9.77 -8.04
N CYS A 45 12.54 -9.13 -7.67
CA CYS A 45 11.79 -8.26 -8.57
C CYS A 45 12.51 -6.96 -8.96
N PHE A 46 13.22 -6.32 -8.02
CA PHE A 46 13.79 -4.98 -8.24
C PHE A 46 15.31 -4.94 -8.34
N HIS A 47 16.00 -5.96 -7.85
CA HIS A 47 17.47 -6.02 -7.85
C HIS A 47 18.02 -7.24 -8.61
N GLY A 48 17.17 -8.05 -9.25
CA GLY A 48 17.59 -9.17 -10.10
C GLY A 48 18.25 -10.33 -9.35
N VAL A 49 18.18 -10.35 -8.01
CA VAL A 49 18.77 -11.42 -7.20
C VAL A 49 18.00 -12.72 -7.43
N LYS A 50 18.65 -13.68 -8.09
CA LYS A 50 18.09 -15.02 -8.33
C LYS A 50 18.81 -16.02 -7.44
N ASP A 51 18.03 -16.81 -6.72
CA ASP A 51 18.56 -17.94 -5.95
C ASP A 51 18.41 -19.24 -6.74
N ALA A 52 19.39 -20.14 -6.59
CA ALA A 52 19.36 -21.46 -7.24
C ALA A 52 18.26 -22.39 -6.66
N VAL A 53 17.91 -22.21 -5.38
CA VAL A 53 16.92 -23.03 -4.67
C VAL A 53 15.58 -22.31 -4.62
N SER A 54 14.47 -23.04 -4.78
CA SER A 54 13.13 -22.46 -4.68
C SER A 54 12.87 -21.82 -3.30
N LEU A 55 12.16 -20.69 -3.28
CA LEU A 55 11.88 -19.92 -2.06
C LEU A 55 11.19 -20.77 -0.97
N GLN A 56 10.30 -21.68 -1.37
CA GLN A 56 9.64 -22.62 -0.47
C GLN A 56 10.66 -23.53 0.24
N LYS A 57 11.56 -24.17 -0.51
CA LYS A 57 12.60 -25.06 0.04
C LYS A 57 13.50 -24.31 1.01
N GLN A 58 13.90 -23.09 0.65
CA GLN A 58 14.73 -22.25 1.53
C GLN A 58 14.04 -21.91 2.86
N LEU A 59 12.76 -21.53 2.82
CA LEU A 59 11.99 -21.25 4.04
C LEU A 59 11.80 -22.52 4.86
N LYS A 60 11.50 -23.65 4.22
CA LYS A 60 11.38 -24.96 4.89
C LYS A 60 12.67 -25.32 5.63
N THR A 61 13.81 -25.26 4.97
CA THR A 61 15.12 -25.56 5.57
C THR A 61 15.46 -24.57 6.68
N ARG A 62 15.15 -23.28 6.51
CA ARG A 62 15.49 -22.25 7.50
C ARG A 62 14.66 -22.33 8.78
N TYR A 63 13.37 -22.66 8.66
CA TYR A 63 12.43 -22.60 9.78
C TYR A 63 11.99 -23.97 10.29
N GLY A 64 12.41 -25.07 9.66
CA GLY A 64 12.10 -26.43 10.10
C GLY A 64 10.61 -26.77 10.05
N THR A 65 9.84 -26.17 9.13
CA THR A 65 8.38 -26.30 9.10
C THR A 65 7.88 -27.29 8.04
N ASN A 66 6.57 -27.60 8.10
CA ASN A 66 5.86 -28.22 6.98
C ASN A 66 5.81 -27.29 5.74
N ASP A 67 5.36 -27.81 4.60
CA ASP A 67 5.30 -27.04 3.34
C ASP A 67 4.22 -25.95 3.32
N TYR A 68 3.20 -26.05 4.18
CA TYR A 68 2.01 -25.20 4.10
C TYR A 68 2.22 -23.79 4.66
N PHE A 69 2.97 -23.67 5.75
CA PHE A 69 3.32 -22.38 6.34
C PHE A 69 4.16 -21.51 5.37
N PRO A 70 5.27 -22.02 4.80
CA PRO A 70 6.04 -21.32 3.76
C PRO A 70 5.19 -20.94 2.54
N LEU A 71 4.36 -21.85 2.02
CA LEU A 71 3.54 -21.57 0.84
C LEU A 71 2.52 -20.45 1.11
N SER A 72 1.86 -20.49 2.26
CA SER A 72 0.91 -19.45 2.69
C SER A 72 1.60 -18.10 2.85
N ALA A 73 2.77 -18.08 3.49
CA ALA A 73 3.56 -16.87 3.69
C ALA A 73 4.07 -16.29 2.35
N ILE A 74 4.52 -17.14 1.41
CA ILE A 74 4.93 -16.73 0.06
C ILE A 74 3.73 -16.14 -0.70
N HIS A 75 2.56 -16.74 -0.57
CA HIS A 75 1.36 -16.24 -1.24
C HIS A 75 0.96 -14.85 -0.72
N GLU A 76 0.90 -14.65 0.60
CA GLU A 76 0.64 -13.32 1.18
C GLU A 76 1.74 -12.34 0.76
N ALA A 77 3.02 -12.73 0.79
CA ALA A 77 4.13 -11.88 0.35
C ALA A 77 3.99 -11.43 -1.11
N ARG A 78 3.62 -12.33 -2.02
CA ARG A 78 3.36 -12.01 -3.44
C ARG A 78 2.19 -11.05 -3.59
N ALA A 79 1.10 -11.27 -2.85
CA ALA A 79 -0.06 -10.38 -2.87
C ALA A 79 0.30 -8.97 -2.37
N LEU A 80 1.06 -8.86 -1.28
CA LEU A 80 1.56 -7.59 -0.76
C LEU A 80 2.48 -6.87 -1.76
N LEU A 81 3.38 -7.61 -2.41
CA LEU A 81 4.28 -7.05 -3.42
C LEU A 81 3.50 -6.50 -4.61
N LYS A 82 2.53 -7.28 -5.13
CA LYS A 82 1.63 -6.86 -6.21
C LYS A 82 0.84 -5.60 -5.82
N SER A 83 0.25 -5.59 -4.63
CA SER A 83 -0.48 -4.43 -4.09
C SER A 83 0.40 -3.18 -4.02
N ASN A 84 1.67 -3.31 -3.61
CA ASN A 84 2.59 -2.18 -3.55
C ASN A 84 2.94 -1.66 -4.95
N ILE A 85 3.15 -2.54 -5.93
CA ILE A 85 3.40 -2.16 -7.33
C ILE A 85 2.21 -1.37 -7.88
N GLU A 86 0.99 -1.89 -7.71
CA GLU A 86 -0.24 -1.25 -8.16
C GLU A 86 -0.45 0.12 -7.48
N THR A 87 -0.20 0.19 -6.17
CA THR A 87 -0.26 1.45 -5.41
C THR A 87 0.74 2.46 -5.95
N ASN A 88 1.98 2.04 -6.21
CA ASN A 88 3.01 2.91 -6.78
C ASN A 88 2.60 3.45 -8.15
N GLN A 89 2.07 2.59 -9.03
CA GLN A 89 1.56 3.00 -10.34
C GLN A 89 0.39 3.99 -10.24
N ARG A 90 -0.54 3.76 -9.31
CA ARG A 90 -1.66 4.68 -9.04
C ARG A 90 -1.16 6.03 -8.56
N LEU A 91 -0.17 6.04 -7.65
CA LEU A 91 0.44 7.27 -7.15
C LEU A 91 1.17 8.03 -8.25
N LYS A 92 1.91 7.34 -9.14
CA LYS A 92 2.53 7.96 -10.32
C LYS A 92 1.48 8.67 -11.18
N LYS A 93 0.40 7.98 -11.57
CA LYS A 93 -0.70 8.55 -12.35
C LYS A 93 -1.37 9.74 -11.66
N ALA A 94 -1.49 9.71 -10.34
CA ALA A 94 -2.05 10.83 -9.59
C ALA A 94 -1.10 12.04 -9.57
N CYS A 95 0.21 11.82 -9.43
CA CYS A 95 1.22 12.87 -9.45
C CYS A 95 1.34 13.52 -10.83
N THR A 96 1.37 12.73 -11.92
CA THR A 96 1.42 13.27 -13.28
C THR A 96 0.24 14.19 -13.58
N LYS A 97 -0.98 13.77 -13.24
CA LYS A 97 -2.19 14.60 -13.37
C LYS A 97 -2.12 15.90 -12.55
N ARG A 98 -1.49 15.87 -11.36
CA ARG A 98 -1.31 17.08 -10.54
C ARG A 98 -0.30 18.03 -11.18
N ILE A 99 0.81 17.50 -11.68
CA ILE A 99 1.85 18.25 -12.39
C ILE A 99 1.25 18.96 -13.61
N GLU A 100 0.48 18.24 -14.44
CA GLU A 100 -0.22 18.80 -15.60
C GLU A 100 -1.13 19.98 -15.21
N ARG A 101 -1.98 19.80 -14.19
CA ARG A 101 -2.87 20.87 -13.69
C ARG A 101 -2.11 22.08 -13.15
N ILE A 102 -0.97 21.87 -12.46
CA ILE A 102 -0.15 22.97 -11.95
C ILE A 102 0.51 23.71 -13.12
N ASN A 103 1.03 22.99 -14.11
CA ASN A 103 1.61 23.58 -15.31
C ASN A 103 0.60 24.43 -16.08
N GLU A 104 -0.63 23.96 -16.25
CA GLU A 104 -1.70 24.75 -16.87
C GLU A 104 -2.01 26.03 -16.09
N LYS A 105 -2.04 25.96 -14.75
CA LYS A 105 -2.23 27.16 -13.91
C LYS A 105 -1.08 28.14 -14.07
N ILE A 106 0.17 27.67 -14.04
CA ILE A 106 1.35 28.51 -14.28
C ILE A 106 1.26 29.19 -15.65
N ARG A 107 0.87 28.47 -16.71
CA ARG A 107 0.68 29.05 -18.05
C ARG A 107 -0.34 30.19 -18.06
N LYS A 108 -1.49 30.00 -17.40
CA LYS A 108 -2.55 31.03 -17.30
C LYS A 108 -2.10 32.27 -16.53
N GLU A 109 -1.42 32.07 -15.40
CA GLU A 109 -0.88 33.16 -14.58
C GLU A 109 0.25 33.91 -15.32
N ASN A 110 1.11 33.21 -16.05
CA ASN A 110 2.14 33.83 -16.89
C ASN A 110 1.55 34.67 -18.03
N LYS A 111 0.49 34.19 -18.71
CA LYS A 111 -0.21 34.98 -19.74
C LYS A 111 -0.79 36.27 -19.15
N SER A 112 -1.37 36.18 -17.95
CA SER A 112 -1.89 37.34 -17.23
C SER A 112 -0.77 38.31 -16.84
N LEU A 113 0.36 37.79 -16.36
CA LEU A 113 1.54 38.59 -16.03
C LEU A 113 2.09 39.33 -17.26
N GLN A 114 2.21 38.65 -18.40
CA GLN A 114 2.64 39.26 -19.67
C GLN A 114 1.72 40.41 -20.08
N ASN A 115 0.40 40.26 -19.94
CA ASN A 115 -0.54 41.33 -20.23
C ASN A 115 -0.31 42.56 -19.34
N TRP A 116 -0.13 42.37 -18.03
CA TRP A 116 0.15 43.48 -17.11
C TRP A 116 1.52 44.11 -17.37
N GLN A 117 2.52 43.33 -17.79
CA GLN A 117 3.84 43.86 -18.20
C GLN A 117 3.72 44.75 -19.43
N LYS A 118 2.93 44.35 -20.44
CA LYS A 118 2.65 45.20 -21.61
C LYS A 118 1.97 46.51 -21.24
N HIS A 119 1.00 46.49 -20.32
CA HIS A 119 0.37 47.71 -19.83
C HIS A 119 1.39 48.62 -19.14
N LYS A 120 2.30 48.04 -18.35
CA LYS A 120 3.38 48.80 -17.73
C LYS A 120 4.33 49.41 -18.77
N GLU A 121 4.70 48.66 -19.80
CA GLU A 121 5.54 49.14 -20.90
C GLU A 121 4.90 50.32 -21.65
N GLN A 122 3.58 50.27 -21.89
CA GLN A 122 2.83 51.37 -22.48
C GLN A 122 2.88 52.65 -21.63
N LEU A 123 2.73 52.53 -20.31
CA LEU A 123 2.83 53.67 -19.39
C LEU A 123 4.25 54.26 -19.37
N ILE A 124 5.28 53.40 -19.40
CA ILE A 124 6.68 53.83 -19.51
C ILE A 124 6.92 54.57 -20.82
N GLN A 125 6.34 54.09 -21.93
CA GLN A 125 6.50 54.72 -23.24
C GLN A 125 5.87 56.13 -23.27
N LYS A 126 4.62 56.27 -22.77
CA LYS A 126 3.98 57.59 -22.59
C LYS A 126 4.83 58.54 -21.75
N SER A 127 5.49 58.03 -20.71
CA SER A 127 6.38 58.82 -19.84
C SER A 127 7.59 59.34 -20.59
N ARG A 128 8.17 58.54 -21.49
CA ARG A 128 9.29 58.95 -22.36
C ARG A 128 8.87 59.99 -23.39
N GLU A 129 7.62 59.93 -23.85
CA GLU A 129 7.01 60.90 -24.77
C GLU A 129 6.56 62.18 -24.05
N HIS A 130 6.74 62.27 -22.73
CA HIS A 130 6.30 63.38 -21.86
C HIS A 130 4.77 63.61 -21.84
N GLU A 131 3.98 62.59 -22.19
CA GLU A 131 2.51 62.65 -22.23
C GLU A 131 1.85 62.07 -20.95
N THR A 132 2.61 61.87 -19.88
CA THR A 132 2.10 61.27 -18.64
C THR A 132 1.21 62.21 -17.83
N SER A 133 0.01 61.73 -17.48
CA SER A 133 -0.87 62.40 -16.52
C SER A 133 -0.69 61.88 -15.08
N GLU A 134 -1.17 62.65 -14.09
CA GLU A 134 -1.22 62.20 -12.69
C GLU A 134 -2.05 60.91 -12.52
N ALA A 135 -3.14 60.79 -13.29
CA ALA A 135 -3.99 59.60 -13.29
C ALA A 135 -3.24 58.34 -13.78
N ASP A 136 -2.39 58.47 -14.81
CA ASP A 136 -1.56 57.36 -15.31
C ASP A 136 -0.56 56.89 -14.23
N TYR A 137 0.03 57.83 -13.49
CA TYR A 137 0.94 57.52 -12.38
C TYR A 137 0.23 56.78 -11.24
N LEU A 138 -0.93 57.29 -10.80
CA LEU A 138 -1.74 56.65 -9.76
C LEU A 138 -2.18 55.24 -10.20
N TYR A 139 -2.58 55.07 -11.46
CA TYR A 139 -2.93 53.77 -12.03
C TYR A 139 -1.75 52.79 -12.02
N GLU A 140 -0.54 53.23 -12.37
CA GLU A 140 0.65 52.38 -12.32
C GLU A 140 0.93 51.90 -10.88
N VAL A 141 0.95 52.84 -9.93
CA VAL A 141 1.35 52.60 -8.55
C VAL A 141 0.30 51.78 -7.80
N GLN A 142 -0.98 52.10 -7.95
CA GLN A 142 -2.06 51.49 -7.18
C GLN A 142 -2.58 50.19 -7.80
N ILE A 143 -2.52 50.02 -9.12
CA ILE A 143 -3.15 48.88 -9.81
C ILE A 143 -2.11 48.00 -10.49
N VAL A 144 -1.32 48.55 -11.42
CA VAL A 144 -0.42 47.75 -12.26
C VAL A 144 0.67 47.06 -11.44
N ASN A 145 1.41 47.83 -10.63
CA ASN A 145 2.54 47.33 -9.85
C ASN A 145 2.12 46.27 -8.81
N PRO A 146 1.02 46.48 -8.03
CA PRO A 146 0.51 45.46 -7.12
C PRO A 146 0.08 44.18 -7.83
N ASN A 147 -0.62 44.27 -8.97
CA ASN A 147 -1.04 43.09 -9.74
C ASN A 147 0.16 42.28 -10.27
N ILE A 148 1.18 42.95 -10.81
CA ILE A 148 2.43 42.31 -11.24
C ILE A 148 3.10 41.59 -10.04
N LYS A 149 3.18 42.25 -8.88
CA LYS A 149 3.79 41.68 -7.66
C LYS A 149 3.03 40.44 -7.19
N GLN A 150 1.69 40.51 -7.15
CA GLN A 150 0.83 39.40 -6.76
C GLN A 150 0.95 38.20 -7.71
N LEU A 151 0.93 38.44 -9.03
CA LEU A 151 1.08 37.40 -10.05
C LEU A 151 2.45 36.72 -9.96
N LYS A 152 3.53 37.49 -9.84
CA LYS A 152 4.88 36.94 -9.62
C LYS A 152 4.94 36.06 -8.36
N HIS A 153 4.29 36.49 -7.27
CA HIS A 153 4.21 35.68 -6.04
C HIS A 153 3.41 34.38 -6.25
N ARG A 154 2.25 34.43 -6.91
CA ARG A 154 1.44 33.25 -7.23
C ARG A 154 2.20 32.26 -8.09
N ILE A 155 2.86 32.74 -9.15
CA ILE A 155 3.69 31.91 -10.04
C ILE A 155 4.79 31.23 -9.23
N ARG A 156 5.54 31.97 -8.40
CA ARG A 156 6.56 31.37 -7.52
C ARG A 156 5.99 30.27 -6.63
N SER A 157 4.85 30.52 -5.97
CA SER A 157 4.19 29.51 -5.13
C SER A 157 3.78 28.26 -5.92
N LEU A 158 3.27 28.44 -7.15
CA LEU A 158 2.92 27.32 -8.03
C LEU A 158 4.16 26.56 -8.50
N THR A 159 5.26 27.25 -8.80
CA THR A 159 6.55 26.62 -9.15
C THR A 159 7.10 25.79 -8.00
N PHE A 160 7.03 26.27 -6.75
CA PHE A 160 7.40 25.46 -5.58
C PHE A 160 6.54 24.20 -5.44
N LYS A 161 5.22 24.33 -5.68
CA LYS A 161 4.31 23.17 -5.68
C LYS A 161 4.64 22.20 -6.82
N LEU A 162 4.97 22.71 -8.00
CA LEU A 162 5.40 21.92 -9.15
C LEU A 162 6.64 21.10 -8.79
N ASN A 163 7.70 21.76 -8.30
CA ASN A 163 8.94 21.12 -7.89
C ASN A 163 8.71 19.99 -6.87
N ARG A 164 7.85 20.25 -5.87
CA ARG A 164 7.50 19.23 -4.87
C ARG A 164 6.80 18.03 -5.49
N GLU A 165 5.88 18.21 -6.43
CA GLU A 165 5.19 17.10 -7.09
C GLU A 165 6.10 16.37 -8.09
N THR A 166 7.02 17.08 -8.77
CA THR A 166 8.03 16.45 -9.63
C THR A 166 9.00 15.62 -8.81
N ASP A 167 9.46 16.10 -7.65
CA ASP A 167 10.32 15.34 -6.75
C ASP A 167 9.63 14.07 -6.25
N LYS A 168 8.35 14.17 -5.88
CA LYS A 168 7.54 12.99 -5.53
C LYS A 168 7.47 12.00 -6.68
N LEU A 169 7.23 12.45 -7.92
CA LEU A 169 7.19 11.60 -9.09
C LEU A 169 8.54 10.93 -9.35
N ASN A 170 9.64 11.68 -9.24
CA ASN A 170 11.00 11.17 -9.36
C ASN A 170 11.28 10.07 -8.33
N HIS A 171 10.90 10.29 -7.06
CA HIS A 171 11.02 9.26 -6.03
C HIS A 171 10.19 8.01 -6.30
N LEU A 172 8.98 8.15 -6.87
CA LEU A 172 8.16 7.00 -7.26
C LEU A 172 8.77 6.26 -8.47
N ASN A 173 9.53 6.96 -9.31
CA ASN A 173 10.22 6.41 -10.49
C ASN A 173 11.48 5.64 -10.14
N LEU A 174 12.21 6.03 -9.08
CA LEU A 174 13.39 5.30 -8.59
C LEU A 174 13.07 3.84 -8.25
N GLY A 175 11.88 3.57 -7.70
CA GLY A 175 11.47 2.21 -7.39
C GLY A 175 10.22 2.15 -6.50
N VAL A 176 9.62 0.97 -6.44
CA VAL A 176 8.53 0.69 -5.50
C VAL A 176 9.14 0.57 -4.11
N ARG A 177 8.66 1.32 -3.12
CA ARG A 177 9.15 1.19 -1.75
C ARG A 177 8.77 -0.18 -1.17
N ALA A 178 9.71 -0.82 -0.49
CA ALA A 178 9.46 -2.04 0.25
C ALA A 178 8.38 -1.81 1.33
N ALA A 179 7.56 -2.84 1.58
CA ALA A 179 6.58 -2.84 2.66
C ALA A 179 7.28 -2.71 4.02
N CYS A 180 6.77 -1.80 4.86
CA CYS A 180 7.18 -1.70 6.25
C CYS A 180 6.16 -2.45 7.12
N PHE A 181 6.55 -3.62 7.60
CA PHE A 181 5.74 -4.41 8.53
C PHE A 181 5.76 -3.76 9.92
N GLY A 182 4.59 -3.62 10.56
CA GLY A 182 4.47 -3.04 11.91
C GLY A 182 4.27 -1.51 11.99
N SER A 183 4.20 -0.82 10.84
CA SER A 183 4.10 0.65 10.72
C SER A 183 5.35 1.42 11.15
N ARG A 184 5.82 2.30 10.26
CA ARG A 184 6.98 3.17 10.53
C ARG A 184 6.73 4.15 11.69
N LYS A 185 5.47 4.54 11.93
CA LYS A 185 5.13 5.44 13.05
C LYS A 185 5.39 4.78 14.41
N ASN A 186 5.04 3.50 14.52
CA ASN A 186 5.18 2.76 15.78
C ASN A 186 6.65 2.40 16.05
N LEU A 187 7.47 2.21 15.01
CA LEU A 187 8.88 1.86 15.15
C LEU A 187 9.65 2.81 16.07
N HIS A 188 9.37 4.12 15.99
CA HIS A 188 10.07 5.13 16.79
C HIS A 188 9.38 5.42 18.13
N ASN A 189 8.05 5.41 18.16
CA ASN A 189 7.29 5.89 19.33
C ASN A 189 6.96 4.76 20.31
N ASN A 190 6.72 3.54 19.84
CA ASN A 190 6.34 2.41 20.68
C ASN A 190 6.82 1.09 20.04
N PRO A 191 8.04 0.64 20.40
CA PRO A 191 8.63 -0.59 19.86
C PRO A 191 7.79 -1.84 20.12
N GLU A 192 7.04 -1.88 21.21
CA GLU A 192 6.18 -3.02 21.56
C GLU A 192 4.94 -3.07 20.64
N ALA A 193 4.26 -1.94 20.45
CA ALA A 193 3.17 -1.83 19.48
C ALA A 193 3.65 -2.13 18.05
N TYR A 194 4.86 -1.73 17.69
CA TYR A 194 5.48 -2.09 16.41
C TYR A 194 5.65 -3.62 16.28
N ARG A 195 6.19 -4.28 17.31
CA ARG A 195 6.37 -5.74 17.35
C ARG A 195 5.03 -6.48 17.27
N TYR A 196 4.02 -6.00 17.99
CA TYR A 196 2.66 -6.54 17.96
C TYR A 196 2.06 -6.42 16.56
N GLU A 197 2.01 -5.21 15.99
CA GLU A 197 1.46 -4.96 14.66
C GLU A 197 2.16 -5.78 13.57
N ARG A 198 3.46 -6.02 13.72
CA ARG A 198 4.25 -6.84 12.83
C ARG A 198 3.93 -8.34 12.92
N ARG A 199 3.30 -8.80 14.00
CA ARG A 199 3.05 -10.22 14.29
C ARG A 199 1.57 -10.54 14.53
N LYS A 200 0.66 -9.58 14.41
CA LYS A 200 -0.72 -9.72 14.90
C LYS A 200 -1.63 -10.64 14.08
N ARG A 201 -1.25 -10.98 12.85
CA ARG A 201 -2.13 -11.72 11.93
C ARG A 201 -1.35 -12.73 11.10
N MET A 202 -2.05 -13.76 10.67
CA MET A 202 -1.58 -14.72 9.68
C MET A 202 -2.71 -14.91 8.67
N LEU A 203 -2.44 -14.66 7.40
CA LEU A 203 -3.42 -14.87 6.34
C LEU A 203 -3.17 -16.22 5.66
N ILE A 204 -3.97 -17.21 6.05
CA ILE A 204 -3.95 -18.53 5.39
C ILE A 204 -5.03 -18.51 4.32
N THR A 205 -4.61 -18.57 3.06
CA THR A 205 -5.55 -18.67 1.95
C THR A 205 -6.26 -20.02 2.00
N GLY A 206 -7.59 -20.01 1.95
CA GLY A 206 -8.40 -21.21 1.80
C GLY A 206 -8.18 -21.94 0.46
N ARG A 207 -9.14 -22.78 0.08
CA ARG A 207 -9.23 -23.67 -1.10
C ARG A 207 -8.69 -23.23 -2.47
N ARG A 208 -8.24 -21.98 -2.65
CA ARG A 208 -7.68 -21.43 -3.89
C ARG A 208 -6.27 -21.94 -4.25
N GLN A 209 -5.63 -22.77 -3.44
CA GLN A 209 -4.30 -23.35 -3.74
C GLN A 209 -4.41 -24.82 -4.19
N GLY A 210 -4.75 -25.04 -5.47
CA GLY A 210 -4.49 -26.27 -6.23
C GLY A 210 -5.13 -27.58 -5.76
N LYS A 211 -4.76 -28.67 -6.45
CA LYS A 211 -5.22 -30.07 -6.29
C LYS A 211 -5.12 -30.63 -4.86
N TYR A 212 -4.43 -29.95 -3.95
CA TYR A 212 -4.18 -30.37 -2.55
C TYR A 212 -4.65 -29.30 -1.53
N SER A 213 -5.84 -28.74 -1.75
CA SER A 213 -6.37 -27.60 -0.98
C SER A 213 -6.12 -27.67 0.54
N ASN A 214 -5.70 -26.53 1.12
CA ASN A 214 -5.62 -26.15 2.53
C ASN A 214 -5.34 -27.24 3.60
N ASN A 215 -4.11 -27.75 3.68
CA ASN A 215 -3.74 -28.71 4.74
C ASN A 215 -3.50 -28.10 6.13
N LEU A 216 -3.46 -26.76 6.25
CA LEU A 216 -3.41 -26.07 7.54
C LEU A 216 -4.74 -26.11 8.28
N PHE A 217 -5.87 -26.17 7.54
CA PHE A 217 -7.20 -26.27 8.12
C PHE A 217 -8.00 -27.35 7.41
N LYS A 218 -8.36 -28.42 8.13
CA LYS A 218 -9.21 -29.49 7.63
C LYS A 218 -10.60 -29.36 8.24
N TYR A 219 -11.62 -29.40 7.39
CA TYR A 219 -13.02 -29.31 7.81
C TYR A 219 -13.62 -30.71 7.90
N HIS A 220 -14.06 -31.11 9.09
CA HIS A 220 -14.81 -32.34 9.34
C HIS A 220 -16.27 -31.97 9.57
N LEU A 221 -17.04 -31.92 8.48
CA LEU A 221 -18.44 -31.49 8.50
C LEU A 221 -19.32 -32.40 9.35
N GLU A 222 -19.12 -33.72 9.25
CA GLU A 222 -19.90 -34.73 9.98
C GLU A 222 -19.75 -34.60 11.50
N SER A 223 -18.54 -34.28 11.95
CA SER A 223 -18.24 -34.08 13.37
C SER A 223 -18.42 -32.63 13.83
N GLY A 224 -18.69 -31.70 12.92
CA GLY A 224 -18.76 -30.26 13.21
C GLY A 224 -17.43 -29.67 13.71
N ILE A 225 -16.27 -30.18 13.28
CA ILE A 225 -14.94 -29.77 13.78
C ILE A 225 -14.03 -29.29 12.65
N MET A 226 -13.31 -28.19 12.88
CA MET A 226 -12.20 -27.71 12.08
C MET A 226 -10.89 -28.04 12.78
N VAL A 227 -10.03 -28.80 12.12
CA VAL A 227 -8.71 -29.11 12.63
C VAL A 227 -7.71 -28.11 12.05
N TYR A 228 -7.10 -27.32 12.92
CA TYR A 228 -5.94 -26.50 12.61
C TYR A 228 -4.66 -27.30 12.82
N ARG A 229 -3.89 -27.51 11.77
CA ARG A 229 -2.59 -28.19 11.85
C ARG A 229 -1.49 -27.20 12.21
N GLY A 230 -1.30 -26.99 13.51
CA GLY A 230 -0.20 -26.19 14.04
C GLY A 230 1.15 -26.86 13.83
N THR A 231 2.24 -26.18 14.20
CA THR A 231 3.58 -26.79 14.12
C THR A 231 3.85 -27.80 15.23
N GLU A 232 3.36 -27.54 16.44
CA GLU A 232 3.56 -28.40 17.61
C GLU A 232 2.44 -29.43 17.76
N LYS A 233 1.17 -29.02 17.56
CA LYS A 233 0.00 -29.90 17.69
C LYS A 233 -1.15 -29.49 16.77
N GLU A 234 -2.11 -30.41 16.61
CA GLU A 234 -3.39 -30.12 15.99
C GLU A 234 -4.35 -29.48 17.00
N VAL A 235 -5.02 -28.40 16.62
CA VAL A 235 -6.01 -27.69 17.44
C VAL A 235 -7.40 -27.90 16.83
N HIS A 236 -8.34 -28.37 17.64
CA HIS A 236 -9.69 -28.71 17.21
C HIS A 236 -10.63 -27.57 17.58
N LEU A 237 -11.27 -26.97 16.58
CA LEU A 237 -12.15 -25.81 16.73
C LEU A 237 -13.56 -26.19 16.26
N PRO A 238 -14.62 -25.90 17.01
CA PRO A 238 -15.97 -26.23 16.55
C PRO A 238 -16.35 -25.40 15.31
N ILE A 239 -17.03 -26.00 14.34
CA ILE A 239 -17.53 -25.29 13.16
C ILE A 239 -19.03 -25.08 13.31
N GLN A 240 -19.45 -23.83 13.21
CA GLN A 240 -20.84 -23.46 12.95
C GLN A 240 -20.91 -22.64 11.65
N PHE A 241 -21.72 -23.08 10.69
CA PHE A 241 -22.06 -22.26 9.52
C PHE A 241 -23.39 -21.57 9.78
N TYR A 242 -23.37 -20.25 9.95
CA TYR A 242 -24.59 -19.50 10.27
C TYR A 242 -25.48 -19.26 9.04
N HIS A 243 -24.92 -18.70 7.97
CA HIS A 243 -25.68 -18.30 6.79
C HIS A 243 -25.16 -19.03 5.55
N HIS A 244 -26.08 -19.43 4.68
CA HIS A 244 -25.77 -20.23 3.48
C HIS A 244 -24.96 -21.50 3.79
N ALA A 245 -25.24 -22.14 4.94
CA ALA A 245 -24.59 -23.37 5.39
C ALA A 245 -24.56 -24.41 4.27
N ASP A 246 -25.69 -24.66 3.60
CA ASP A 246 -25.78 -25.61 2.49
C ASP A 246 -24.79 -25.33 1.35
N LYS A 247 -24.59 -24.04 1.01
CA LYS A 247 -23.65 -23.65 -0.05
C LYS A 247 -22.20 -23.83 0.39
N LEU A 248 -21.90 -23.54 1.66
CA LEU A 248 -20.56 -23.68 2.24
C LEU A 248 -20.19 -25.15 2.43
N GLU A 249 -21.11 -25.96 2.96
CA GLU A 249 -20.96 -27.40 3.09
C GLU A 249 -20.79 -28.07 1.74
N ARG A 250 -21.63 -27.71 0.75
CA ARG A 250 -21.46 -28.17 -0.63
C ARG A 250 -20.07 -27.78 -1.15
N ALA A 251 -19.65 -26.53 -0.94
CA ALA A 251 -18.33 -26.07 -1.37
C ALA A 251 -17.19 -26.83 -0.68
N VAL A 252 -17.30 -27.17 0.60
CA VAL A 252 -16.31 -27.98 1.33
C VAL A 252 -16.27 -29.43 0.82
N ARG A 253 -17.42 -29.98 0.39
CA ARG A 253 -17.53 -31.34 -0.19
C ARG A 253 -17.12 -31.44 -1.66
N LEU A 254 -17.08 -30.34 -2.41
CA LEU A 254 -16.72 -30.38 -3.83
C LEU A 254 -15.36 -31.06 -4.04
N PRO A 255 -15.18 -31.94 -5.03
CA PRO A 255 -13.88 -32.51 -5.32
C PRO A 255 -12.87 -31.40 -5.62
N HIS A 256 -11.59 -31.66 -5.34
CA HIS A 256 -10.52 -30.71 -5.64
C HIS A 256 -10.51 -30.45 -7.16
N ASN A 257 -10.49 -29.18 -7.58
CA ASN A 257 -10.30 -28.85 -8.99
C ASN A 257 -8.98 -29.51 -9.44
N THR A 258 -9.11 -30.53 -10.28
CA THR A 258 -8.02 -31.23 -10.96
C THR A 258 -7.31 -30.32 -11.93
#